data_AF-A0A2T4CW08-F1
#
_entry.id   AF-A0A2T4CW08-F1
#
_cell.length_a   1.000
_cell.length_b   1.000
_cell.length_c   1.000
_cell.angle_alpha   90.00
_cell.angle_beta   90.00
_cell.angle_gamma   90.00
#
_symmetry.space_group_name_H-M   'P 1'
#
loop_
_entity.id
_entity.type
_entity.pdbx_description
1 polymer ?
#
loop_
_entity_poly.entity_id
_entity_poly.type
_entity_poly.pdbx_seq_one_letter_code
_entity_poly.pdbx_strand_id
1 'polypeptide(L)'
;MLYRYFLIILACAAIMTGVQVPNFVTQYEQRLDAQWTEAKVYYDQYQAIADQYFEGDMNALLQHHEQSDDEVFRAESVPLGTLLERVRTFEYQLRELNTTIWGKLWFLAHSADEELLDGTWRNYSFTVPLTQDALILGIIFMFAIVVLVDGCCSGCRYWWRRRRASRPSPGIRRQ
;
A
#
# COMPACT_ATOMS: atom_id res chain seq x y z
N MET A 1 23.19 23.11 21.44
CA MET A 1 23.54 23.00 20.01
C MET A 1 23.36 21.57 19.48
N LEU A 2 23.96 20.55 20.10
CA LEU A 2 23.88 19.14 19.63
C LEU A 2 22.45 18.62 19.39
N TYR A 3 21.51 18.94 20.29
CA TYR A 3 20.09 18.56 20.17
C TYR A 3 19.44 19.03 18.86
N ARG A 4 19.74 20.26 18.40
CA ARG A 4 19.15 20.79 17.17
C ARG A 4 19.65 20.04 15.93
N TYR A 5 20.93 19.68 15.91
CA TYR A 5 21.49 18.88 14.81
C TYR A 5 20.92 17.45 14.79
N PHE A 6 20.76 16.82 15.96
CA PHE A 6 20.10 15.52 16.06
C PHE A 6 18.66 15.56 15.54
N LEU A 7 17.91 16.60 15.90
CA LEU A 7 16.52 16.78 15.47
C LEU A 7 16.42 16.97 13.95
N ILE A 8 17.36 17.70 13.33
CA ILE A 8 17.43 17.84 11.87
C ILE A 8 17.70 16.47 11.21
N ILE A 9 18.65 15.69 11.71
CA ILE A 9 18.94 14.35 11.16
C ILE A 9 17.70 13.45 11.26
N LEU A 10 17.02 13.49 12.40
CA LEU A 10 15.81 12.72 12.63
C LEU A 10 14.66 13.19 11.71
N ALA A 11 14.52 14.49 11.50
CA ALA A 11 13.53 15.06 10.59
C ALA A 11 13.80 14.62 9.14
N CYS A 12 15.06 14.63 8.69
CA CYS A 12 15.43 14.12 7.38
C CYS A 12 15.11 12.62 7.24
N ALA A 13 15.44 11.81 8.25
CA ALA A 13 15.10 10.39 8.26
C ALA A 13 13.58 10.16 8.20
N ALA A 14 12.82 10.95 8.96
CA ALA A 14 11.35 10.91 8.98
C ALA A 14 10.74 11.19 7.60
N ILE A 15 11.24 12.22 6.90
CA ILE A 15 10.79 12.53 5.53
C ILE A 15 11.09 11.34 4.60
N MET A 16 12.31 10.79 4.67
CA MET A 16 12.69 9.66 3.81
C MET A 16 11.77 8.46 4.02
N THR A 17 11.40 8.16 5.27
CA THR A 17 10.43 7.10 5.59
C THR A 17 9.03 7.44 5.10
N GLY A 18 8.56 8.68 5.29
CA GLY A 18 7.23 9.11 4.84
C GLY A 18 7.03 9.01 3.33
N VAL A 19 8.08 9.29 2.55
CA VAL A 19 8.06 9.18 1.07
C VAL A 19 8.00 7.72 0.60
N GLN A 20 8.39 6.74 1.42
CA GLN A 20 8.33 5.32 1.04
C GLN A 20 6.90 4.79 0.91
N VAL A 21 5.97 5.31 1.71
CA VAL A 21 4.57 4.88 1.70
C VAL A 21 3.92 5.07 0.32
N PRO A 22 3.92 6.27 -0.28
CA PRO A 22 3.38 6.47 -1.62
C PRO A 22 4.21 5.75 -2.69
N ASN A 23 5.53 5.61 -2.51
CA ASN A 23 6.37 4.83 -3.42
C ASN A 23 5.92 3.36 -3.50
N PHE A 24 5.61 2.77 -2.34
CA PHE A 24 5.09 1.40 -2.25
C PHE A 24 3.74 1.27 -2.96
N VAL A 25 2.81 2.20 -2.70
CA VAL A 25 1.50 2.22 -3.37
C VAL A 25 1.65 2.31 -4.89
N THR A 26 2.52 3.19 -5.39
CA THR A 26 2.77 3.32 -6.83
C THR A 26 3.36 2.05 -7.44
N GLN A 27 4.29 1.36 -6.75
CA GLN A 27 4.85 0.10 -7.24
C GLN A 27 3.83 -1.04 -7.24
N TYR A 28 2.98 -1.10 -6.23
CA TYR A 28 1.86 -2.04 -6.19
C TYR A 28 0.92 -1.81 -7.39
N GLU A 29 0.54 -0.56 -7.66
CA GLU A 29 -0.30 -0.19 -8.81
C GLU A 29 0.33 -0.61 -10.14
N GLN A 30 1.61 -0.29 -10.34
CA GLN A 30 2.32 -0.65 -11.57
C GLN A 30 2.36 -2.17 -11.78
N ARG A 31 2.52 -2.94 -10.70
CA ARG A 31 2.54 -4.40 -10.79
C ARG A 31 1.16 -4.98 -11.10
N LEU A 32 0.11 -4.47 -10.44
CA LEU A 32 -1.26 -4.85 -10.70
C LEU A 32 -1.64 -4.54 -12.16
N ASP A 33 -1.30 -3.35 -12.65
CA ASP A 33 -1.55 -2.92 -14.03
C ASP A 33 -0.80 -3.79 -15.06
N ALA A 34 0.45 -4.16 -14.76
CA ALA A 34 1.23 -5.06 -15.61
C ALA A 34 0.61 -6.46 -15.69
N GLN A 35 0.23 -7.05 -14.55
CA GLN A 35 -0.41 -8.38 -14.52
C GLN A 35 -1.80 -8.36 -15.17
N TRP A 36 -2.56 -7.28 -14.96
CA TRP A 36 -3.84 -7.08 -15.64
C TRP A 36 -3.65 -6.99 -17.15
N THR A 37 -2.69 -6.19 -17.62
CA THR A 37 -2.39 -6.04 -19.05
C THR A 37 -2.01 -7.37 -19.68
N GLU A 38 -1.18 -8.17 -19.00
CA GLU A 38 -0.81 -9.51 -19.46
C GLU A 38 -2.02 -10.45 -19.55
N ALA A 39 -2.84 -10.52 -18.49
CA ALA A 39 -4.06 -11.33 -18.49
C ALA A 39 -5.06 -10.85 -19.56
N LYS A 40 -5.15 -9.54 -19.78
CA LYS A 40 -6.06 -8.92 -20.73
C LYS A 40 -5.73 -9.30 -22.18
N VAL A 41 -4.45 -9.47 -22.53
CA VAL A 41 -4.04 -9.96 -23.86
C VAL A 41 -4.64 -11.34 -24.16
N TYR A 42 -4.61 -12.27 -23.20
CA TYR A 42 -5.23 -13.59 -23.36
C TYR A 42 -6.75 -13.50 -23.37
N TYR A 43 -7.33 -12.70 -22.49
CA TYR A 43 -8.77 -12.48 -22.43
C TYR A 43 -9.31 -11.98 -23.78
N ASP A 44 -8.63 -11.01 -24.41
CA ASP A 44 -9.10 -10.40 -25.66
C ASP A 44 -9.05 -11.40 -26.83
N GLN A 45 -8.15 -12.38 -26.80
CA GLN A 45 -8.14 -13.46 -27.80
C GLN A 45 -9.37 -14.35 -27.67
N TYR A 46 -9.75 -14.74 -26.44
CA TYR A 46 -10.99 -15.48 -26.20
C TYR A 46 -12.23 -14.62 -26.48
N GLN A 47 -12.15 -13.30 -26.24
CA GLN A 47 -13.26 -12.38 -26.50
C GLN A 47 -13.55 -12.32 -27.99
N ALA A 48 -12.52 -12.29 -28.85
CA ALA A 48 -12.73 -12.36 -30.29
C ALA A 48 -13.46 -13.65 -30.73
N ILE A 49 -13.18 -14.77 -30.07
CA ILE A 49 -13.89 -16.04 -30.32
C ILE A 49 -15.34 -15.94 -29.83
N ALA A 50 -15.56 -15.39 -28.63
CA ALA A 50 -16.90 -15.16 -28.10
C ALA A 50 -17.70 -14.20 -28.99
N ASP A 51 -17.09 -13.14 -29.50
CA ASP A 51 -17.72 -12.17 -30.41
C ASP A 51 -18.16 -12.83 -31.71
N GLN A 52 -17.37 -13.79 -32.21
CA GLN A 52 -17.67 -14.50 -33.46
C GLN A 52 -18.76 -15.57 -33.31
N TYR A 53 -18.79 -16.29 -32.18
CA TYR A 53 -19.61 -17.51 -32.04
C TYR A 53 -20.68 -17.44 -30.93
N PHE A 54 -20.58 -16.48 -30.02
CA PHE A 54 -21.41 -16.36 -28.81
C PHE A 54 -21.91 -14.93 -28.56
N GLU A 55 -21.99 -14.09 -29.59
CA GLU A 55 -22.46 -12.69 -29.50
C GLU A 55 -21.67 -11.83 -28.49
N GLY A 56 -20.43 -12.23 -28.20
CA GLY A 56 -19.55 -11.58 -27.22
C GLY A 56 -19.77 -12.01 -25.78
N ASP A 57 -20.65 -12.96 -25.49
CA ASP A 57 -20.83 -13.51 -24.15
C ASP A 57 -19.75 -14.54 -23.83
N MET A 58 -18.75 -14.08 -23.10
CA MET A 58 -17.65 -14.90 -22.62
C MET A 58 -18.09 -16.00 -21.63
N ASN A 59 -19.18 -15.81 -20.88
CA ASN A 59 -19.71 -16.88 -20.02
C ASN A 59 -20.38 -17.97 -20.84
N ALA A 60 -21.02 -17.62 -21.96
CA ALA A 60 -21.57 -18.59 -22.90
C ALA A 60 -20.45 -19.42 -23.56
N LEU A 61 -19.34 -18.77 -23.92
CA LEU A 61 -18.14 -19.47 -24.39
C LEU A 61 -17.61 -20.47 -23.34
N LEU A 62 -17.47 -20.03 -22.09
CA LEU A 62 -17.03 -20.89 -20.98
C LEU A 62 -17.99 -22.07 -20.78
N GLN A 63 -19.29 -21.81 -20.70
CA GLN A 63 -20.31 -22.83 -20.52
C GLN A 63 -20.31 -23.85 -21.66
N HIS A 64 -20.05 -23.41 -22.89
CA HIS A 64 -19.90 -24.30 -24.03
C HIS A 64 -18.69 -25.23 -23.88
N HIS A 65 -17.56 -24.73 -23.37
CA HIS A 65 -16.38 -25.55 -23.11
C HIS A 65 -16.66 -26.57 -21.99
N GLU A 66 -17.35 -26.17 -20.92
CA GLU A 66 -17.72 -27.05 -19.81
C GLU A 66 -18.67 -28.18 -20.22
N GLN A 67 -19.61 -27.90 -21.11
CA GLN A 67 -20.65 -28.84 -21.57
C GLN A 67 -20.24 -29.65 -22.80
N SER A 68 -19.03 -29.41 -23.33
CA SER A 68 -18.55 -30.12 -24.50
C SER A 68 -18.34 -31.61 -24.23
N ASP A 69 -18.73 -32.46 -25.18
CA ASP A 69 -18.50 -33.90 -25.10
C ASP A 69 -16.99 -34.25 -25.18
N ASP A 70 -16.20 -33.38 -25.80
CA ASP A 70 -14.76 -33.53 -25.93
C ASP A 70 -14.04 -33.18 -24.61
N GLU A 71 -13.24 -34.13 -24.13
CA GLU A 71 -12.47 -34.01 -22.89
C GLU A 71 -11.46 -32.86 -22.93
N VAL A 72 -10.90 -32.53 -24.10
CA VAL A 72 -9.95 -31.43 -24.26
C VAL A 72 -10.64 -30.09 -24.00
N PHE A 73 -11.82 -29.87 -24.58
CA PHE A 73 -12.59 -28.64 -24.39
C PHE A 73 -13.06 -28.47 -22.94
N ARG A 74 -13.49 -29.55 -22.27
CA ARG A 74 -13.79 -29.49 -20.83
C ARG A 74 -12.56 -29.21 -19.99
N ALA A 75 -11.39 -29.72 -20.36
CA ALA A 75 -10.16 -29.42 -19.65
C ALA A 75 -9.75 -27.95 -19.81
N GLU A 76 -10.02 -27.33 -20.97
CA GLU A 76 -9.78 -25.91 -21.23
C GLU A 76 -10.74 -24.96 -20.52
N SER A 77 -11.92 -25.41 -20.09
CA SER A 77 -12.85 -24.56 -19.34
C SER A 77 -12.27 -24.11 -17.99
N VAL A 78 -11.48 -24.95 -17.32
CA VAL A 78 -10.85 -24.63 -16.03
C VAL A 78 -9.88 -23.44 -16.11
N PRO A 79 -8.86 -23.44 -16.99
CA PRO A 79 -7.98 -22.29 -17.14
C PRO A 79 -8.71 -21.06 -17.70
N LEU A 80 -9.70 -21.23 -18.58
CA LEU A 80 -10.51 -20.11 -19.10
C LEU A 80 -11.35 -19.45 -17.98
N GLY A 81 -11.99 -20.24 -17.13
CA GLY A 81 -12.72 -19.75 -15.97
C GLY A 81 -11.82 -19.02 -14.98
N THR A 82 -10.63 -19.55 -14.73
CA THR A 82 -9.61 -18.91 -13.88
C THR A 82 -9.14 -17.57 -14.47
N LEU A 83 -8.94 -17.49 -15.79
CA LEU A 83 -8.59 -16.26 -16.48
C LEU A 83 -9.70 -15.20 -16.34
N LEU A 84 -10.95 -15.61 -16.52
CA LEU A 84 -12.12 -14.74 -16.38
C LEU A 84 -12.24 -14.14 -14.99
N GLU A 85 -12.11 -14.97 -13.97
CA GLU A 85 -12.16 -14.52 -12.57
C GLU A 85 -10.99 -13.58 -12.24
N ARG A 86 -9.78 -13.90 -12.71
CA ARG A 86 -8.59 -13.06 -12.53
C ARG A 86 -8.76 -11.68 -13.15
N VAL A 87 -9.21 -11.60 -14.39
CA VAL A 87 -9.43 -10.30 -15.06
C VAL A 87 -10.48 -9.48 -14.33
N ARG A 88 -11.62 -10.09 -13.94
CA ARG A 88 -12.66 -9.39 -13.15
C ARG A 88 -12.12 -8.87 -11.81
N THR A 89 -11.31 -9.68 -11.14
CA THR A 89 -10.70 -9.31 -9.86
C THR A 89 -9.76 -8.14 -10.02
N PHE A 90 -8.87 -8.19 -11.02
CA PHE A 90 -7.95 -7.09 -11.31
C PHE A 90 -8.67 -5.80 -11.74
N GLU A 91 -9.72 -5.89 -12.56
CA GLU A 91 -10.53 -4.72 -12.92
C GLU A 91 -11.21 -4.07 -11.70
N TYR A 92 -11.70 -4.90 -10.77
CA TYR A 92 -12.25 -4.42 -9.51
C TYR A 92 -11.17 -3.70 -8.68
N GLN A 93 -10.00 -4.33 -8.51
CA GLN A 93 -8.90 -3.72 -7.76
C GLN A 93 -8.43 -2.42 -8.40
N LEU A 94 -8.20 -2.37 -9.71
CA LEU A 94 -7.80 -1.14 -10.42
C LEU A 94 -8.81 -0.01 -10.23
N ARG A 95 -10.11 -0.33 -10.17
CA ARG A 95 -11.16 0.66 -9.91
C ARG A 95 -11.12 1.19 -8.48
N GLU A 96 -10.91 0.34 -7.49
CA GLU A 96 -10.76 0.74 -6.08
C GLU A 96 -9.48 1.55 -5.85
N LEU A 97 -8.40 1.22 -6.56
CA LEU A 97 -7.17 2.00 -6.54
C LEU A 97 -7.27 3.33 -7.30
N ASN A 98 -8.31 3.58 -8.11
CA ASN A 98 -8.54 4.89 -8.73
C ASN A 98 -9.14 5.92 -7.76
N THR A 99 -8.58 6.01 -6.55
CA THR A 99 -9.01 6.89 -5.47
C THR A 99 -7.85 7.78 -5.00
N THR A 100 -8.12 8.69 -4.07
CA THR A 100 -7.07 9.51 -3.43
C THR A 100 -6.08 8.63 -2.66
N ILE A 101 -4.85 9.11 -2.40
CA ILE A 101 -3.83 8.39 -1.63
C ILE A 101 -4.35 7.78 -0.31
N TRP A 102 -5.28 8.44 0.38
CA TRP A 102 -5.89 7.92 1.60
C TRP A 102 -6.77 6.69 1.36
N GLY A 103 -7.53 6.67 0.26
CA GLY A 103 -8.33 5.52 -0.15
C GLY A 103 -7.44 4.36 -0.56
N LYS A 104 -6.37 4.63 -1.32
CA LYS A 104 -5.36 3.64 -1.69
C LYS A 104 -4.70 3.00 -0.46
N LEU A 105 -4.34 3.80 0.55
CA LEU A 105 -3.77 3.28 1.80
C LEU A 105 -4.76 2.44 2.60
N TRP A 106 -6.03 2.84 2.64
CA TRP A 106 -7.08 2.05 3.29
C TRP A 106 -7.29 0.71 2.59
N PHE A 107 -7.41 0.74 1.26
CA PHE A 107 -7.53 -0.46 0.43
C PHE A 107 -6.33 -1.38 0.64
N LEU A 108 -5.11 -0.84 0.60
CA LEU A 108 -3.89 -1.61 0.76
C LEU A 108 -3.77 -2.25 2.15
N ALA A 109 -4.32 -1.61 3.19
CA ALA A 109 -4.31 -2.11 4.54
C ALA A 109 -5.38 -3.20 4.83
N HIS A 110 -6.47 -3.25 4.05
CA HIS A 110 -7.61 -4.12 4.36
C HIS A 110 -7.98 -5.12 3.26
N SER A 111 -7.76 -4.77 1.99
CA SER A 111 -8.31 -5.46 0.83
C SER A 111 -7.26 -5.82 -0.22
N ALA A 112 -5.97 -5.60 0.06
CA ALA A 112 -4.91 -5.96 -0.87
C ALA A 112 -4.68 -7.46 -0.92
N ASP A 113 -4.41 -7.93 -2.13
CA ASP A 113 -4.09 -9.32 -2.41
C ASP A 113 -2.71 -9.66 -1.82
N GLU A 114 -2.67 -10.66 -0.95
CA GLU A 114 -1.45 -11.08 -0.25
C GLU A 114 -0.35 -11.53 -1.22
N GLU A 115 -0.71 -12.12 -2.37
CA GLU A 115 0.26 -12.58 -3.38
C GLU A 115 0.94 -11.38 -4.06
N LEU A 116 0.16 -10.35 -4.40
CA LEU A 116 0.65 -9.09 -4.96
C LEU A 116 1.47 -8.30 -3.93
N LEU A 117 1.05 -8.30 -2.66
CA LEU A 117 1.80 -7.66 -1.56
C LEU A 117 3.16 -8.31 -1.34
N ASP A 118 3.20 -9.64 -1.20
CA ASP A 118 4.45 -10.38 -0.99
C ASP A 118 5.36 -10.27 -2.22
N GLY A 119 4.77 -10.31 -3.42
CA GLY A 119 5.46 -9.99 -4.66
C GLY A 119 6.09 -8.59 -4.64
N THR A 120 5.32 -7.58 -4.28
CA THR A 120 5.77 -6.17 -4.25
C THR A 120 6.83 -5.96 -3.18
N TRP A 121 6.71 -6.62 -2.03
CA TRP A 121 7.70 -6.58 -0.96
C TRP A 121 9.03 -7.22 -1.37
N ARG A 122 8.99 -8.41 -1.99
CA ARG A 122 10.20 -9.11 -2.46
C ARG A 122 10.98 -8.34 -3.51
N ASN A 123 10.28 -7.66 -4.41
CA ASN A 123 10.88 -6.89 -5.51
C ASN A 123 10.82 -5.38 -5.26
N TYR A 124 10.67 -4.96 -4.01
CA TYR A 124 10.51 -3.55 -3.66
C TYR A 124 11.77 -2.76 -4.04
N SER A 125 11.60 -1.71 -4.82
CA SER A 125 12.67 -0.80 -5.20
C SER A 125 12.60 0.49 -4.40
N PHE A 126 13.70 0.85 -3.73
CA PHE A 126 13.79 2.12 -3.03
C PHE A 126 13.97 3.25 -4.03
N THR A 127 12.85 3.87 -4.41
CA THR A 127 12.83 5.06 -5.27
C THR A 127 12.29 6.22 -4.44
N VAL A 128 12.80 7.42 -4.70
CA VAL A 128 12.26 8.66 -4.11
C VAL A 128 11.35 9.31 -5.15
N PRO A 129 10.04 8.98 -5.16
CA PRO A 129 9.12 9.66 -6.06
C PRO A 129 8.98 11.13 -5.65
N LEU A 130 9.24 12.04 -6.58
CA LEU A 130 8.91 13.46 -6.43
C LEU A 130 7.43 13.68 -6.83
N THR A 131 6.51 13.07 -6.09
CA THR A 131 5.06 13.29 -6.25
C THR A 131 4.53 14.20 -5.15
N GLN A 132 3.41 14.87 -5.42
CA GLN A 132 2.75 15.73 -4.43
C GLN A 132 2.38 14.96 -3.16
N ASP A 133 1.90 13.72 -3.30
CA ASP A 133 1.54 12.85 -2.18
C ASP A 133 2.77 12.44 -1.35
N ALA A 134 3.91 12.16 -2.01
CA ALA A 134 5.18 11.89 -1.35
C ALA A 134 5.66 13.08 -0.50
N LEU A 135 5.54 14.30 -1.02
CA LEU A 135 5.90 15.50 -0.29
C LEU A 135 4.98 15.71 0.92
N ILE A 136 3.66 15.58 0.73
CA ILE A 136 2.67 15.77 1.81
C ILE A 136 2.88 14.74 2.92
N LEU A 137 2.97 13.45 2.59
CA LEU A 137 3.20 12.39 3.58
C LEU A 137 4.56 12.51 4.25
N GLY A 138 5.61 12.89 3.51
CA GLY A 138 6.93 13.18 4.07
C GLY A 138 6.89 14.30 5.11
N ILE A 139 6.19 15.40 4.83
CA ILE A 139 6.02 16.53 5.77
C ILE A 139 5.18 16.12 6.99
N ILE A 140 4.09 15.37 6.79
CA ILE A 140 3.26 14.86 7.89
C ILE A 140 4.10 13.97 8.83
N PHE A 141 4.87 13.04 8.27
CA PHE A 141 5.75 12.15 9.04
C PHE A 141 6.82 12.93 9.80
N MET A 142 7.45 13.91 9.14
CA MET A 142 8.41 14.81 9.78
C MET A 142 7.78 15.52 10.97
N PHE A 143 6.62 16.15 10.77
CA PHE A 143 5.94 16.91 11.80
C PHE A 143 5.54 16.01 12.98
N ALA A 144 4.97 14.83 12.70
CA ALA A 144 4.60 13.85 13.71
C ALA A 144 5.79 13.43 14.57
N ILE A 145 6.92 13.08 13.95
CA ILE A 145 8.13 12.67 14.67
C ILE A 145 8.71 13.82 15.51
N VAL A 146 8.77 15.03 14.96
CA VAL A 146 9.28 16.20 15.69
C VAL A 146 8.41 16.50 16.92
N VAL A 147 7.09 16.51 16.76
CA VAL A 147 6.14 16.74 17.86
C VAL A 147 6.24 15.64 18.92
N LEU A 148 6.37 14.38 18.51
CA LEU A 148 6.54 13.25 19.44
C LEU A 148 7.83 13.39 20.26
N VAL A 149 8.94 13.76 19.63
CA VAL A 149 10.23 13.94 20.31
C VAL A 149 10.20 15.13 21.25
N ASP A 150 9.74 16.29 20.79
CA ASP A 150 9.65 17.49 21.63
C ASP A 150 8.65 17.31 22.77
N GLY A 151 7.53 16.61 22.53
CA GLY A 151 6.56 16.21 23.54
C GLY A 151 7.17 15.29 24.59
N CYS A 152 7.91 14.27 24.18
CA CYS A 152 8.60 13.35 25.08
C CYS A 152 9.67 14.05 25.92
N CYS A 153 10.50 14.90 25.30
CA CYS A 153 11.51 15.69 26.01
C CYS A 153 10.88 16.70 26.99
N SER A 154 9.79 17.35 26.60
CA SER A 154 9.06 18.30 27.44
C SER A 154 8.38 17.61 28.62
N GLY A 155 7.75 16.46 28.37
CA GLY A 155 7.16 15.60 29.41
C GLY A 155 8.20 15.09 30.41
N CYS A 156 9.34 14.61 29.91
CA CYS A 156 10.48 14.22 30.75
C CYS A 156 10.96 15.39 31.61
N ARG A 157 11.17 16.58 31.04
CA ARG A 157 11.58 17.79 31.80
C ARG A 157 10.54 18.21 32.83
N TYR A 158 9.25 18.19 32.47
CA TYR A 158 8.16 18.53 33.37
C TYR A 158 8.14 17.60 34.58
N TRP A 159 8.22 16.29 34.33
CA TRP A 159 8.21 15.28 35.38
C TRP A 159 9.47 15.35 36.26
N TRP A 160 10.63 15.66 35.68
CA TRP A 160 11.88 15.86 36.43
C TRP A 160 11.86 17.11 37.30
N ARG A 161 11.25 18.22 36.82
CA ARG A 161 11.03 19.43 37.65
C ARG A 161 10.05 19.16 38.77
N ARG A 162 8.96 18.44 38.51
CA ARG A 162 7.97 18.05 39.53
C ARG A 162 8.59 17.17 40.61
N ARG A 163 9.44 16.20 40.24
CA ARG A 163 10.20 15.37 41.20
C ARG A 163 11.22 16.16 42.02
N ARG A 164 11.89 17.18 41.46
CA ARG A 164 12.81 18.04 42.22
C ARG A 164 12.09 18.96 43.22
N ALA A 165 10.89 19.44 42.87
CA ALA A 165 10.09 20.28 43.76
C ALA A 165 9.55 19.53 44.99
N SER A 166 9.53 18.20 44.97
CA SER A 166 9.11 17.35 46.09
C SER A 166 10.24 16.95 47.05
N ARG A 167 11.47 17.47 46.89
CA ARG A 167 12.52 17.29 47.90
C ARG A 167 12.28 18.26 49.07
N PRO A 168 11.96 17.79 50.29
CA PRO A 168 11.74 18.68 51.42
C PRO A 168 13.04 19.44 51.73
N SER A 169 12.93 20.75 51.94
CA SER A 169 14.05 21.56 52.45
C SER A 169 14.57 20.92 53.75
N PRO A 170 15.87 20.65 53.88
CA PRO A 170 16.43 20.20 55.16
C PRO A 170 16.19 21.33 56.16
N GLY A 171 15.35 21.05 57.16
CA GLY A 171 15.00 22.01 58.20
C GLY A 171 16.26 22.60 58.83
N ILE A 172 16.39 23.92 58.75
CA ILE A 172 17.38 24.68 59.47
C ILE A 172 17.12 24.46 60.96
N ARG A 173 17.89 23.55 61.56
CA ARG A 173 17.87 23.30 63.00
C ARG A 173 18.53 24.51 63.66
N ARG A 174 17.71 25.45 64.15
CA ARG A 174 18.15 26.54 65.03
C ARG A 174 18.74 25.92 66.30
N GLN A 175 19.97 26.27 66.62
CA GLN A 175 20.49 26.37 67.99
C GLN A 175 20.90 27.81 68.20
#